data_AF-Q9FHB4-F1
#
_entry.id   AF-Q9FHB4-F1
#
_cell.length_a   1.000
_cell.length_b   1.000
_cell.length_c   1.000
_cell.angle_alpha   90.00
_cell.angle_beta   90.00
_cell.angle_gamma   90.00
#
_symmetry.space_group_name_H-M   'P 1'
#
loop_
_entity.id
_entity.type
_entity.pdbx_description
1 polymer ?
#
loop_
_entity_poly.entity_id
_entity_poly.type
_entity_poly.pdbx_seq_one_letter_code
_entity_poly.pdbx_strand_id
1 'polypeptide(L)'
;MRILSYNKPVLVNNPEAICRNAVDRSEGGLLEINIGDFGSDSLLTYIAERSSNLRSLRLMCSEITDDGFVQAVVKLPMLEELEVSGISLSGESMKLAGLSCPNLKTLMLNRLFYLSSDDDDHDAIAIAESMPKLRHLQLCGNKLTKTGLNAILDGCPHLEHLDLRQCINLVGNLEKRCFEKIKDLRRHNDSTSADYPFSFETYYFHWSRQLAILKNALPMEEGAYNFDPIVEEAEYYLKLY
;
A
#
# COMPACT_ATOMS: atom_id res chain seq x y z
N MET A 1 11.51 -20.73 1.28
CA MET A 1 10.57 -20.97 0.16
C MET A 1 10.02 -19.62 -0.30
N ARG A 2 9.91 -19.36 -1.62
CA ARG A 2 9.21 -18.18 -2.17
C ARG A 2 7.85 -18.63 -2.67
N ILE A 3 6.76 -18.05 -2.16
CA ILE A 3 5.40 -18.35 -2.63
C ILE A 3 4.85 -17.08 -3.28
N LEU A 4 4.85 -17.05 -4.61
CA LEU A 4 4.18 -16.01 -5.38
C LEU A 4 2.72 -16.45 -5.55
N SER A 5 1.79 -15.88 -4.79
CA SER A 5 0.37 -16.11 -5.08
C SER A 5 -0.02 -15.29 -6.32
N TYR A 6 -0.67 -15.98 -7.26
CA TYR A 6 -0.99 -15.47 -8.60
C TYR A 6 -2.25 -14.60 -8.57
N ASN A 7 -2.16 -13.39 -9.12
CA ASN A 7 -3.33 -12.64 -9.61
C ASN A 7 -3.70 -13.17 -11.01
N LYS A 8 -4.56 -14.18 -11.10
CA LYS A 8 -5.33 -14.45 -12.33
C LYS A 8 -6.71 -15.01 -11.98
N PRO A 9 -7.80 -14.49 -12.57
CA PRO A 9 -9.12 -15.06 -12.41
C PRO A 9 -9.22 -16.34 -13.25
N VAL A 10 -10.09 -17.25 -12.81
CA VAL A 10 -10.53 -18.47 -13.51
C VAL A 10 -9.68 -19.73 -13.21
N LEU A 11 -10.23 -20.60 -12.33
CA LEU A 11 -9.88 -22.01 -12.01
C LEU A 11 -9.05 -22.34 -10.77
N VAL A 12 -8.93 -21.44 -9.79
CA VAL A 12 -8.46 -21.83 -8.45
C VAL A 12 -9.65 -21.84 -7.50
N ASN A 13 -10.20 -23.03 -7.19
CA ASN A 13 -11.43 -23.15 -6.39
C ASN A 13 -11.30 -22.61 -4.96
N ASN A 14 -10.10 -22.35 -4.45
CA ASN A 14 -9.88 -21.74 -3.15
C ASN A 14 -8.43 -21.20 -3.01
N PRO A 15 -8.13 -19.95 -3.40
CA PRO A 15 -6.78 -19.40 -3.30
C PRO A 15 -6.26 -19.32 -1.86
N GLU A 16 -7.14 -19.09 -0.89
CA GLU A 16 -6.78 -19.09 0.53
C GLU A 16 -6.28 -20.47 0.98
N ALA A 17 -6.98 -21.55 0.64
CA ALA A 17 -6.57 -22.91 1.01
C ALA A 17 -5.21 -23.30 0.39
N ILE A 18 -4.95 -22.86 -0.85
CA ILE A 18 -3.65 -23.07 -1.49
C ILE A 18 -2.56 -22.29 -0.75
N CYS A 19 -2.84 -21.04 -0.39
CA CYS A 19 -1.92 -20.20 0.38
C CYS A 19 -1.57 -20.86 1.72
N ARG A 20 -2.57 -21.29 2.50
CA ARG A 20 -2.36 -22.00 3.78
C ARG A 20 -1.53 -23.26 3.60
N ASN A 21 -1.82 -24.08 2.59
CA ASN A 21 -1.05 -25.29 2.31
C ASN A 21 0.41 -24.99 1.99
N ALA A 22 0.66 -23.92 1.24
CA ALA A 22 2.01 -23.52 0.88
C ALA A 22 2.78 -22.96 2.10
N VAL A 23 2.11 -22.21 2.99
CA VAL A 23 2.67 -21.78 4.29
C VAL A 23 3.03 -23.00 5.15
N ASP A 24 2.16 -24.00 5.25
CA ASP A 24 2.43 -25.21 6.03
C ASP A 24 3.64 -25.98 5.50
N ARG A 25 3.73 -26.14 4.17
CA ARG A 25 4.87 -26.78 3.50
C ARG A 25 6.18 -26.00 3.62
N SER A 26 6.12 -24.73 4.00
CA SER A 26 7.33 -23.94 4.23
C SER A 26 8.03 -24.33 5.53
N GLU A 27 7.33 -24.98 6.46
CA GLU A 27 7.84 -25.44 7.76
C GLU A 27 8.57 -24.30 8.53
N GLY A 28 8.04 -23.08 8.47
CA GLY A 28 8.65 -21.89 9.10
C GLY A 28 9.78 -21.24 8.29
N GLY A 29 10.12 -21.80 7.13
CA GLY A 29 11.12 -21.31 6.18
C GLY A 29 10.56 -20.39 5.08
N LEU A 30 9.36 -19.84 5.25
CA LEU A 30 8.80 -18.83 4.35
C LEU A 30 9.57 -17.51 4.52
N LEU A 31 10.11 -17.01 3.40
CA LEU A 31 10.89 -15.75 3.39
C LEU A 31 10.14 -14.62 2.69
N GLU A 32 9.31 -14.95 1.70
CA GLU A 32 8.63 -13.97 0.88
C GLU A 32 7.23 -14.48 0.52
N ILE A 33 6.24 -13.61 0.63
CA ILE A 33 4.87 -13.89 0.24
C ILE A 33 4.18 -12.65 -0.33
N ASN A 34 3.39 -12.88 -1.37
CA ASN A 34 2.51 -11.89 -1.96
C ASN A 34 1.06 -12.35 -1.81
N ILE A 35 0.19 -11.53 -1.24
CA ILE A 35 -1.23 -11.77 -1.07
C ILE A 35 -2.01 -10.78 -1.94
N GLY A 36 -2.64 -11.29 -3.00
CA GLY A 36 -3.57 -10.53 -3.84
C GLY A 36 -4.94 -10.36 -3.19
N ASP A 37 -5.98 -10.15 -4.00
CA ASP A 37 -7.33 -9.75 -3.56
C ASP A 37 -8.18 -10.88 -2.92
N PHE A 38 -7.53 -11.84 -2.27
CA PHE A 38 -8.14 -12.89 -1.46
C PHE A 38 -7.61 -12.89 0.00
N GLY A 39 -6.81 -11.89 0.36
CA GLY A 39 -6.36 -11.69 1.72
C GLY A 39 -7.52 -11.52 2.70
N SER A 40 -7.29 -11.93 3.95
CA SER A 40 -8.17 -11.64 5.08
C SER A 40 -7.32 -11.55 6.33
N ASP A 41 -7.83 -10.89 7.37
CA ASP A 41 -7.15 -10.80 8.66
C ASP A 41 -6.80 -12.20 9.20
N SER A 42 -7.71 -13.17 8.99
CA SER A 42 -7.51 -14.57 9.38
C SER A 42 -6.37 -15.24 8.63
N LEU A 43 -6.21 -14.97 7.34
CA LEU A 43 -5.14 -15.53 6.52
C LEU A 43 -3.81 -14.86 6.88
N LEU A 44 -3.82 -13.54 7.03
CA LEU A 44 -2.64 -12.76 7.38
C LEU A 44 -2.10 -13.17 8.76
N THR A 45 -2.99 -13.33 9.74
CA THR A 45 -2.64 -13.86 11.07
C THR A 45 -2.06 -15.28 10.97
N TYR A 46 -2.68 -16.15 10.17
CA TYR A 46 -2.19 -17.52 9.97
C TYR A 46 -0.77 -17.57 9.42
N ILE A 47 -0.48 -16.72 8.43
CA ILE A 47 0.86 -16.58 7.83
C ILE A 47 1.85 -16.11 8.91
N ALA A 48 1.51 -15.04 9.63
CA ALA A 48 2.38 -14.40 10.60
C ALA A 48 2.75 -15.34 11.76
N GLU A 49 1.82 -16.16 12.24
CA GLU A 49 2.06 -17.15 13.30
C GLU A 49 2.99 -18.29 12.89
N ARG A 50 3.09 -18.57 11.59
CA ARG A 50 3.87 -19.71 11.05
C ARG A 50 5.14 -19.28 10.33
N SER A 51 5.36 -17.98 10.19
CA SER A 51 6.40 -17.43 9.31
C SER A 51 7.18 -16.29 9.97
N SER A 52 7.67 -16.50 11.20
CA SER A 52 8.44 -15.47 11.94
C SER A 52 9.76 -15.05 11.25
N ASN A 53 10.23 -15.84 10.29
CA ASN A 53 11.41 -15.56 9.46
C ASN A 53 11.08 -14.78 8.16
N LEU A 54 9.82 -14.37 7.96
CA LEU A 54 9.41 -13.65 6.76
C LEU A 54 10.20 -12.34 6.63
N ARG A 55 10.74 -12.09 5.44
CA ARG A 55 11.55 -10.92 5.11
C ARG A 55 10.85 -9.99 4.12
N SER A 56 9.94 -10.49 3.29
CA SER A 56 9.16 -9.69 2.33
C SER A 56 7.68 -10.06 2.41
N LEU A 57 6.84 -9.06 2.65
CA LEU A 57 5.38 -9.18 2.71
C LEU A 57 4.76 -8.17 1.75
N ARG A 58 3.94 -8.66 0.81
CA ARG A 58 3.18 -7.80 -0.10
C ARG A 58 1.70 -8.06 0.05
N LEU A 59 0.93 -7.00 0.27
CA LEU A 59 -0.52 -7.04 0.49
C LEU A 59 -1.23 -6.13 -0.51
N MET A 60 -2.15 -6.73 -1.27
CA MET A 60 -3.02 -6.07 -2.24
C MET A 60 -4.46 -6.52 -2.03
N CYS A 61 -4.97 -6.35 -0.81
CA CYS A 61 -6.31 -6.80 -0.45
C CYS A 61 -7.03 -5.78 0.41
N SER A 62 -8.17 -5.28 -0.08
CA SER A 62 -8.94 -4.23 0.58
C SER A 62 -9.65 -4.70 1.86
N GLU A 63 -9.73 -6.01 2.11
CA GLU A 63 -10.43 -6.60 3.26
C GLU A 63 -9.55 -6.69 4.53
N ILE A 64 -8.27 -6.32 4.44
CA ILE A 64 -7.39 -6.29 5.62
C ILE A 64 -7.69 -5.06 6.45
N THR A 65 -7.98 -5.26 7.74
CA THR A 65 -8.25 -4.18 8.69
C THR A 65 -6.98 -3.72 9.41
N ASP A 66 -7.05 -2.57 10.09
CA ASP A 66 -5.99 -2.10 10.98
C ASP A 66 -5.60 -3.16 12.02
N ASP A 67 -6.57 -3.79 12.69
CA ASP A 67 -6.29 -4.82 13.70
C ASP A 67 -5.61 -6.04 13.08
N GLY A 68 -6.16 -6.58 11.98
CA GLY A 68 -5.57 -7.74 11.32
C GLY A 68 -4.15 -7.50 10.80
N PHE A 69 -3.89 -6.30 10.27
CA PHE A 69 -2.55 -5.88 9.88
C PHE A 69 -1.60 -5.80 11.08
N VAL A 70 -2.02 -5.12 12.16
CA VAL A 70 -1.23 -4.97 13.38
C VAL A 70 -0.90 -6.32 14.02
N GLN A 71 -1.89 -7.19 14.20
CA GLN A 71 -1.71 -8.53 14.78
C GLN A 71 -0.70 -9.38 14.00
N ALA A 72 -0.56 -9.12 12.71
CA ALA A 72 0.40 -9.80 11.87
C ALA A 72 1.81 -9.20 11.96
N VAL A 73 1.97 -7.88 11.77
CA VAL A 73 3.31 -7.26 11.72
C VAL A 73 4.07 -7.38 13.03
N VAL A 74 3.38 -7.40 14.19
CA VAL A 74 4.02 -7.63 15.51
C VAL A 74 4.66 -9.02 15.64
N LYS A 75 4.24 -9.98 14.80
CA LYS A 75 4.77 -11.36 14.75
C LYS A 75 5.86 -11.54 13.67
N LEU A 76 6.21 -10.48 12.94
CA LEU A 76 7.15 -10.51 11.79
C LEU A 76 8.40 -9.64 12.01
N PRO A 77 9.19 -9.86 13.08
CA PRO A 77 10.30 -8.97 13.45
C PRO A 77 11.47 -8.96 12.45
N MET A 78 11.53 -9.95 11.56
CA MET A 78 12.58 -10.11 10.54
C MET A 78 12.23 -9.43 9.21
N LEU A 79 11.10 -8.73 9.12
CA LEU A 79 10.65 -8.10 7.90
C LEU A 79 11.61 -6.99 7.44
N GLU A 80 12.01 -7.03 6.17
CA GLU A 80 12.91 -6.09 5.52
C GLU A 80 12.22 -5.31 4.39
N GLU A 81 11.19 -5.90 3.79
CA GLU A 81 10.38 -5.32 2.72
C GLU A 81 8.90 -5.47 3.05
N LEU A 82 8.17 -4.36 2.96
CA LEU A 82 6.72 -4.32 3.15
C LEU A 82 6.10 -3.56 1.98
N GLU A 83 5.12 -4.18 1.33
CA GLU A 83 4.24 -3.52 0.37
C GLU A 83 2.80 -3.61 0.85
N VAL A 84 2.13 -2.46 0.91
CA VAL A 84 0.72 -2.31 1.24
C VAL A 84 0.10 -1.42 0.16
N SER A 85 -0.65 -2.03 -0.74
CA SER A 85 -1.19 -1.37 -1.94
C SER A 85 -2.71 -1.49 -1.95
N GLY A 86 -3.43 -0.36 -2.01
CA GLY A 86 -4.89 -0.36 -2.09
C GLY A 86 -5.63 -0.73 -0.79
N ILE A 87 -4.94 -0.71 0.34
CA ILE A 87 -5.50 -0.98 1.68
C ILE A 87 -5.59 0.34 2.45
N SER A 88 -6.73 0.62 3.05
CA SER A 88 -6.95 1.83 3.85
C SER A 88 -6.58 1.56 5.31
N LEU A 89 -5.29 1.64 5.63
CA LEU A 89 -4.77 1.54 7.00
C LEU A 89 -4.49 2.92 7.57
N SER A 90 -4.68 3.08 8.88
CA SER A 90 -4.34 4.30 9.61
C SER A 90 -2.81 4.52 9.72
N GLY A 91 -2.42 5.77 9.93
CA GLY A 91 -1.03 6.12 10.23
C GLY A 91 -0.51 5.42 11.51
N GLU A 92 -1.37 5.19 12.50
CA GLU A 92 -0.97 4.50 13.73
C GLU A 92 -0.60 3.03 13.47
N SER A 93 -1.38 2.31 12.66
CA SER A 93 -1.03 0.96 12.23
C SER A 93 0.30 0.92 11.47
N MET A 94 0.55 1.91 10.62
CA MET A 94 1.81 2.03 9.89
C MET A 94 3.00 2.33 10.84
N LYS A 95 2.78 3.20 11.83
CA LYS A 95 3.77 3.50 12.87
C LYS A 95 4.16 2.24 13.62
N LEU A 96 3.16 1.45 14.04
CA LEU A 96 3.38 0.20 14.76
C LEU A 96 4.09 -0.86 13.90
N ALA A 97 3.82 -0.92 12.60
CA ALA A 97 4.58 -1.76 11.67
C ALA A 97 6.06 -1.39 11.65
N GLY A 98 6.39 -0.10 11.58
CA GLY A 98 7.78 0.37 11.63
C GLY A 98 8.49 0.04 12.94
N LEU A 99 7.80 0.20 14.08
CA LEU A 99 8.33 -0.16 15.39
C LEU A 99 8.53 -1.67 15.57
N SER A 100 7.65 -2.48 14.97
CA SER A 100 7.68 -3.95 15.07
C SER A 100 8.71 -4.59 14.14
N CYS A 101 9.07 -3.91 13.05
CA CYS A 101 9.95 -4.41 12.00
C CYS A 101 11.24 -3.56 11.92
N PRO A 102 12.16 -3.63 12.91
CA PRO A 102 13.32 -2.73 13.03
C PRO A 102 14.39 -2.90 11.94
N ASN A 103 14.21 -3.88 11.05
CA ASN A 103 15.08 -4.16 9.90
C ASN A 103 14.45 -3.72 8.57
N LEU A 104 13.29 -3.07 8.59
CA LEU A 104 12.60 -2.60 7.39
C LEU A 104 13.48 -1.60 6.62
N LYS A 105 13.74 -1.91 5.35
CA LYS A 105 14.59 -1.12 4.43
C LYS A 105 13.80 -0.62 3.23
N THR A 106 12.74 -1.34 2.86
CA THR A 106 11.90 -1.04 1.71
C THR A 106 10.45 -0.96 2.17
N LEU A 107 9.81 0.18 1.96
CA LEU A 107 8.37 0.36 2.13
C LEU A 107 7.75 0.82 0.82
N MET A 108 6.74 0.10 0.35
CA MET A 108 5.89 0.47 -0.78
C MET A 108 4.47 0.65 -0.26
N LEU A 109 4.06 1.90 -0.07
CA LEU A 109 2.75 2.26 0.48
C LEU A 109 1.94 3.00 -0.58
N ASN A 110 1.36 2.23 -1.49
CA ASN A 110 0.60 2.79 -2.60
C ASN A 110 -0.84 3.04 -2.17
N ARG A 111 -1.23 4.30 -2.20
CA ARG A 111 -2.59 4.75 -1.90
C ARG A 111 -3.33 5.07 -3.18
N LEU A 112 -4.66 4.92 -3.14
CA LEU A 112 -5.55 5.25 -4.27
C LEU A 112 -6.34 6.51 -3.99
N PHE A 113 -5.68 7.46 -3.33
CA PHE A 113 -6.31 8.66 -2.82
C PHE A 113 -6.33 9.82 -3.82
N TYR A 114 -5.89 9.59 -5.07
CA TYR A 114 -5.92 10.59 -6.16
C TYR A 114 -7.33 11.13 -6.48
N LEU A 115 -8.35 10.62 -5.81
CA LEU A 115 -9.77 10.97 -5.96
C LEU A 115 -10.27 11.95 -4.90
N SER A 116 -9.42 12.35 -3.96
CA SER A 116 -9.79 13.27 -2.89
C SER A 116 -8.67 14.28 -2.69
N SER A 117 -9.02 15.56 -2.69
CA SER A 117 -8.09 16.68 -2.57
C SER A 117 -7.70 17.01 -1.12
N ASP A 118 -8.15 16.21 -0.14
CA ASP A 118 -7.76 16.43 1.25
C ASP A 118 -6.27 16.16 1.43
N ASP A 119 -5.62 17.04 2.17
CA ASP A 119 -4.25 16.88 2.64
C ASP A 119 -4.20 15.90 3.82
N ASP A 120 -3.28 14.95 3.78
CA ASP A 120 -3.10 13.99 4.89
C ASP A 120 -1.63 13.57 5.01
N ASP A 121 -1.00 13.95 6.11
CA ASP A 121 0.40 13.64 6.44
C ASP A 121 0.54 12.49 7.45
N HIS A 122 -0.53 11.81 7.89
CA HIS A 122 -0.46 10.78 8.94
C HIS A 122 0.49 9.62 8.58
N ASP A 123 0.41 9.12 7.33
CA ASP A 123 1.34 8.09 6.84
C ASP A 123 2.80 8.61 6.86
N ALA A 124 3.02 9.83 6.39
CA ALA A 124 4.34 10.42 6.28
C ALA A 124 4.98 10.64 7.67
N ILE A 125 4.20 11.13 8.64
CA ILE A 125 4.62 11.31 10.04
C ILE A 125 4.91 9.94 10.68
N ALA A 126 4.02 8.96 10.50
CA ALA A 126 4.22 7.62 11.02
C ALA A 126 5.53 6.99 10.53
N ILE A 127 5.81 7.09 9.23
CA ILE A 127 7.04 6.59 8.61
C ILE A 127 8.26 7.32 9.18
N ALA A 128 8.21 8.65 9.26
CA ALA A 128 9.32 9.46 9.78
C ALA A 128 9.66 9.13 11.23
N GLU A 129 8.67 8.82 12.06
CA GLU A 129 8.85 8.55 13.49
C GLU A 129 9.29 7.11 13.80
N SER A 130 8.97 6.13 12.94
CA SER A 130 9.20 4.71 13.25
C SER A 130 10.15 3.96 12.32
N MET A 131 10.54 4.53 11.16
CA MET A 131 11.28 3.80 10.13
C MET A 131 12.62 4.43 9.70
N PRO A 132 13.52 4.79 10.64
CA PRO A 132 14.72 5.59 10.34
C PRO A 132 15.78 4.87 9.47
N LYS A 133 15.64 3.56 9.27
CA LYS A 133 16.56 2.74 8.46
C LYS A 133 16.11 2.54 7.01
N LEU A 134 14.96 3.11 6.62
CA LEU A 134 14.49 3.01 5.24
C LEU A 134 15.53 3.54 4.25
N ARG A 135 15.67 2.80 3.15
CA ARG A 135 16.50 3.14 1.99
C ARG A 135 15.67 3.31 0.73
N HIS A 136 14.51 2.66 0.68
CA HIS A 136 13.59 2.73 -0.44
C HIS A 136 12.18 2.99 0.09
N LEU A 137 11.57 4.09 -0.37
CA LEU A 137 10.22 4.48 -0.02
C LEU A 137 9.44 4.82 -1.29
N GLN A 138 8.28 4.18 -1.47
CA GLN A 138 7.34 4.50 -2.52
C GLN A 138 6.00 4.85 -1.89
N LEU A 139 5.46 6.02 -2.22
CA LEU A 139 4.21 6.57 -1.70
C LEU A 139 3.24 6.92 -2.84
N CYS A 140 3.18 6.10 -3.91
CA CYS A 140 2.39 6.48 -5.07
C CYS A 140 0.92 6.74 -4.70
N GLY A 141 0.36 7.84 -5.20
CA GLY A 141 -1.04 8.23 -4.97
C GLY A 141 -1.38 8.64 -3.54
N ASN A 142 -0.37 8.93 -2.70
CA ASN A 142 -0.56 9.41 -1.33
C ASN A 142 -0.92 10.91 -1.29
N LYS A 143 -1.58 11.33 -0.20
CA LYS A 143 -2.08 12.71 0.04
C LYS A 143 -1.08 13.62 0.74
N LEU A 144 0.14 13.14 1.00
CA LEU A 144 1.13 13.91 1.74
C LEU A 144 1.38 15.29 1.13
N THR A 145 1.56 16.25 2.01
CA THR A 145 1.94 17.61 1.68
C THR A 145 3.46 17.77 1.75
N LYS A 146 3.93 18.99 1.52
CA LYS A 146 5.33 19.35 1.75
C LYS A 146 5.74 19.16 3.22
N THR A 147 4.82 19.28 4.17
CA THR A 147 5.09 19.06 5.59
C THR A 147 5.40 17.58 5.84
N GLY A 148 4.57 16.66 5.38
CA GLY A 148 4.83 15.22 5.46
C GLY A 148 6.10 14.81 4.72
N LEU A 149 6.34 15.37 3.53
CA LEU A 149 7.58 15.12 2.79
C LEU A 149 8.82 15.55 3.58
N ASN A 150 8.79 16.72 4.21
CA ASN A 150 9.88 17.18 5.07
C ASN A 150 10.10 16.26 6.26
N ALA A 151 9.02 15.84 6.92
CA ALA A 151 9.09 14.88 8.03
C ALA A 151 9.80 13.59 7.59
N ILE A 152 9.46 13.02 6.44
CA ILE A 152 10.14 11.84 5.87
C ILE A 152 11.64 12.12 5.66
N LEU A 153 11.99 13.25 5.05
CA LEU A 153 13.40 13.59 4.78
C LEU A 153 14.23 13.82 6.06
N ASP A 154 13.58 14.17 7.17
CA ASP A 154 14.21 14.35 8.48
C ASP A 154 14.26 13.04 9.28
N GLY A 155 13.21 12.24 9.24
CA GLY A 155 13.09 10.97 9.96
C GLY A 155 13.80 9.78 9.30
N CYS A 156 13.99 9.80 7.98
CA CYS A 156 14.62 8.73 7.20
C CYS A 156 15.97 9.18 6.62
N PRO A 157 17.03 9.35 7.42
CA PRO A 157 18.31 9.92 6.98
C PRO A 157 19.09 9.04 5.99
N HIS A 158 18.72 7.77 5.85
CA HIS A 158 19.37 6.81 4.96
C HIS A 158 18.59 6.56 3.66
N LEU A 159 17.55 7.35 3.39
CA LEU A 159 16.70 7.18 2.22
C LEU A 159 17.48 7.48 0.93
N GLU A 160 17.51 6.52 0.01
CA GLU A 160 18.24 6.61 -1.25
C GLU A 160 17.31 6.65 -2.46
N HIS A 161 16.17 5.95 -2.37
CA HIS A 161 15.11 5.92 -3.37
C HIS A 161 13.81 6.46 -2.78
N LEU A 162 13.21 7.42 -3.48
CA LEU A 162 11.92 8.01 -3.12
C LEU A 162 11.03 8.14 -4.35
N ASP A 163 9.89 7.45 -4.34
CA ASP A 163 8.87 7.53 -5.39
C ASP A 163 7.60 8.20 -4.88
N LEU A 164 7.29 9.36 -5.46
CA LEU A 164 6.17 10.24 -5.11
C LEU A 164 5.17 10.37 -6.25
N ARG A 165 5.22 9.52 -7.29
CA ARG A 165 4.31 9.61 -8.44
C ARG A 165 2.85 9.65 -7.99
N GLN A 166 2.02 10.45 -8.67
CA GLN A 166 0.60 10.62 -8.33
C GLN A 166 0.32 11.26 -6.94
N CYS A 167 1.32 11.79 -6.22
CA CYS A 167 1.09 12.60 -5.01
C CYS A 167 0.68 14.03 -5.38
N ILE A 168 -0.61 14.25 -5.59
CA ILE A 168 -1.15 15.51 -6.17
C ILE A 168 -0.93 16.75 -5.29
N ASN A 169 -0.75 16.59 -3.98
CA ASN A 169 -0.54 17.71 -3.05
C ASN A 169 0.92 18.24 -3.07
N LEU A 170 1.79 17.62 -3.88
CA LEU A 170 3.18 18.04 -4.09
C LEU A 170 3.38 18.88 -5.36
N VAL A 171 2.32 19.50 -5.88
CA VAL A 171 2.39 20.38 -7.06
C VAL A 171 3.40 21.50 -6.87
N GLY A 172 4.18 21.75 -7.93
CA GLY A 172 5.26 22.73 -7.97
C GLY A 172 6.65 22.09 -7.86
N ASN A 173 7.67 22.91 -7.65
CA ASN A 173 9.02 22.42 -7.47
C ASN A 173 9.09 21.59 -6.18
N LEU A 174 9.45 20.31 -6.32
CA LEU A 174 9.91 19.51 -5.19
C LEU A 174 11.05 20.26 -4.52
N GLU A 175 11.09 20.16 -3.20
CA GLU A 175 12.05 20.92 -2.43
C GLU A 175 13.48 20.56 -2.85
N LYS A 176 14.35 21.58 -2.89
CA LYS A 176 15.79 21.43 -3.11
C LYS A 176 16.38 20.28 -2.28
N ARG A 177 15.85 20.07 -1.07
CA ARG A 177 16.18 18.98 -0.15
C ARG A 177 16.05 17.59 -0.78
N CYS A 178 15.02 17.33 -1.58
CA CYS A 178 14.84 16.03 -2.24
C CYS A 178 16.00 15.74 -3.19
N PHE A 179 16.35 16.71 -4.05
CA PHE A 179 17.44 16.56 -5.02
C PHE A 179 18.82 16.46 -4.36
N GLU A 180 19.00 17.09 -3.20
CA GLU A 180 20.27 17.04 -2.46
C GLU A 180 20.45 15.74 -1.68
N LYS A 181 19.38 15.14 -1.16
CA LYS A 181 19.43 13.93 -0.32
C LYS A 181 19.16 12.63 -1.06
N ILE A 182 18.23 12.63 -2.02
CA ILE A 182 17.72 11.42 -2.65
C ILE A 182 18.47 11.14 -3.95
N LYS A 183 19.03 9.93 -4.09
CA LYS A 183 19.78 9.52 -5.28
C LYS A 183 18.87 9.18 -6.44
N ASP A 184 17.78 8.47 -6.16
CA ASP A 184 16.78 8.04 -7.14
C ASP A 184 15.41 8.59 -6.73
N LEU A 185 15.03 9.70 -7.37
CA LEU A 185 13.80 10.42 -7.06
C LEU A 185 12.83 10.32 -8.24
N ARG A 186 11.65 9.75 -7.99
CA ARG A 186 10.51 9.77 -8.93
C ARG A 186 9.48 10.78 -8.44
N ARG A 187 9.22 11.77 -9.28
CA ARG A 187 8.43 12.96 -8.94
C ARG A 187 6.94 12.69 -9.13
N HIS A 188 6.10 13.52 -8.50
CA HIS A 188 4.65 13.37 -8.60
C HIS A 188 4.11 13.34 -10.04
N ASN A 189 4.78 14.04 -10.96
CA ASN A 189 4.41 14.16 -12.36
C ASN A 189 5.18 13.20 -13.30
N ASP A 190 6.05 12.34 -12.77
CA ASP A 190 6.72 11.35 -13.60
C ASP A 190 5.75 10.23 -14.00
N SER A 191 5.92 9.69 -15.20
CA SER A 191 5.01 8.68 -15.74
C SER A 191 5.01 7.39 -14.92
N THR A 192 3.85 6.78 -14.79
CA THR A 192 3.66 5.41 -14.26
C THR A 192 3.68 4.35 -15.37
N SER A 193 3.56 4.73 -16.64
CA SER A 193 3.30 3.80 -17.74
C SER A 193 4.38 2.74 -18.01
N ALA A 194 5.64 3.01 -17.65
CA ALA A 194 6.76 2.13 -17.99
C ALA A 194 6.96 0.98 -17.00
N ASP A 195 6.60 1.16 -15.73
CA ASP A 195 7.00 0.25 -14.66
C ASP A 195 6.08 0.24 -13.45
N TYR A 196 4.94 0.92 -13.51
CA TYR A 196 3.96 0.81 -12.46
C TYR A 196 3.20 -0.51 -12.64
N PRO A 197 3.33 -1.47 -11.70
CA PRO A 197 2.87 -2.84 -11.91
C PRO A 197 1.34 -2.99 -11.90
N PHE A 198 0.61 -1.90 -11.72
CA PHE A 198 -0.84 -1.90 -11.58
C PHE A 198 -1.51 -1.21 -12.76
N SER A 199 -2.27 -2.00 -13.52
CA SER A 199 -3.15 -1.49 -14.56
C SER A 199 -4.34 -0.77 -13.93
N PHE A 200 -4.91 0.19 -14.65
CA PHE A 200 -6.17 0.84 -14.30
C PHE A 200 -7.28 -0.19 -14.01
N GLU A 201 -7.27 -1.36 -14.65
CA GLU A 201 -8.22 -2.46 -14.39
C GLU A 201 -8.07 -3.02 -12.97
N THR A 202 -6.84 -3.17 -12.48
CA THR A 202 -6.57 -3.62 -11.11
C THR A 202 -7.14 -2.61 -10.13
N TYR A 203 -6.99 -1.31 -10.43
CA TYR A 203 -7.60 -0.25 -9.65
C TYR A 203 -9.10 -0.24 -9.73
N TYR A 204 -9.68 -0.27 -10.92
CA TYR A 204 -11.11 -0.29 -11.13
C TYR A 204 -11.78 -1.45 -10.38
N PHE A 205 -11.13 -2.62 -10.34
CA PHE A 205 -11.61 -3.76 -9.58
C PHE A 205 -11.65 -3.49 -8.07
N HIS A 206 -10.54 -2.99 -7.49
CA HIS A 206 -10.51 -2.60 -6.08
C HIS A 206 -11.47 -1.45 -5.77
N TRP A 207 -11.61 -0.50 -6.69
CA TRP A 207 -12.51 0.65 -6.59
C TRP A 207 -13.97 0.24 -6.56
N SER A 208 -14.35 -0.66 -7.47
CA SER A 208 -15.70 -1.21 -7.54
C SER A 208 -16.07 -1.98 -6.28
N ARG A 209 -15.11 -2.70 -5.67
CA ARG A 209 -15.32 -3.38 -4.38
C ARG A 209 -15.48 -2.38 -3.23
N GLN A 210 -14.61 -1.38 -3.10
CA GLN A 210 -14.75 -0.35 -2.05
C GLN A 210 -16.07 0.41 -2.16
N LEU A 211 -16.48 0.82 -3.36
CA LEU A 211 -17.78 1.46 -3.58
C LEU A 211 -18.94 0.54 -3.22
N ALA A 212 -18.86 -0.75 -3.51
CA ALA A 212 -19.89 -1.71 -3.11
C ALA A 212 -19.99 -1.84 -1.58
N ILE A 213 -18.85 -1.86 -0.86
CA ILE A 213 -18.82 -1.87 0.61
C ILE A 213 -19.45 -0.58 1.16
N LEU A 214 -19.07 0.59 0.66
CA LEU A 214 -19.63 1.88 1.07
C LEU A 214 -21.14 1.98 0.81
N LYS A 215 -21.60 1.51 -0.36
CA LYS A 215 -23.04 1.46 -0.70
C LYS A 215 -23.82 0.52 0.22
N ASN A 216 -23.23 -0.58 0.66
CA ASN A 216 -23.88 -1.51 1.61
C ASN A 216 -23.83 -1.00 3.06
N ALA A 217 -22.85 -0.16 3.40
CA ALA A 217 -22.69 0.41 4.73
C ALA A 217 -23.58 1.64 5.00
N LEU A 218 -23.98 2.37 3.95
CA LEU A 218 -24.82 3.55 4.06
C LEU A 218 -26.29 3.23 3.71
N PRO A 219 -27.28 3.59 4.55
CA PRO A 219 -28.68 3.40 4.22
C PRO A 219 -29.03 4.19 2.95
N MET A 220 -29.55 3.49 1.94
CA MET A 220 -29.95 4.09 0.67
C MET A 220 -31.08 5.10 0.88
N GLU A 221 -30.76 6.38 1.01
CA GLU A 221 -31.73 7.45 0.73
C GLU A 221 -31.69 7.74 -0.77
N GLU A 222 -32.77 7.37 -1.46
CA GLU A 222 -33.01 7.71 -2.86
C GLU A 222 -33.10 9.24 -3.00
N GLY A 223 -32.06 9.87 -3.56
CA GLY A 223 -32.20 11.21 -4.12
C GLY A 223 -31.08 12.22 -3.89
N ALA A 224 -30.00 11.88 -3.18
CA ALA A 224 -28.97 12.88 -2.86
C ALA A 224 -27.52 12.39 -3.01
N TYR A 225 -27.13 11.93 -4.20
CA TYR A 225 -25.72 12.01 -4.60
C TYR A 225 -25.67 12.53 -6.02
N ASN A 226 -25.51 13.85 -6.12
CA ASN A 226 -25.08 14.50 -7.34
C ASN A 226 -23.71 13.89 -7.65
N PHE A 227 -23.65 12.99 -8.64
CA PHE A 227 -22.41 12.31 -9.01
C PHE A 227 -21.37 13.40 -9.29
N ASP A 228 -20.36 13.45 -8.43
CA ASP A 228 -19.23 14.37 -8.53
C ASP A 228 -18.67 14.29 -9.96
N PRO A 229 -18.29 15.40 -10.62
CA PRO A 229 -17.68 15.42 -11.96
C PRO A 229 -16.54 14.40 -12.18
N ILE A 230 -16.04 13.75 -11.13
CA ILE A 230 -15.11 12.62 -11.14
C ILE A 230 -15.65 11.36 -11.86
N VAL A 231 -16.97 11.08 -11.86
CA VAL A 231 -17.52 9.99 -12.71
C VAL A 231 -17.41 10.36 -14.19
N GLU A 232 -17.68 11.63 -14.53
CA GLU A 232 -17.44 12.13 -15.89
C GLU A 232 -15.95 12.07 -16.26
N GLU A 233 -15.03 12.28 -15.30
CA GLU A 233 -13.60 12.20 -15.56
C GLU A 233 -13.12 10.74 -15.77
N ALA A 234 -13.64 9.78 -14.99
CA ALA A 234 -13.42 8.36 -15.25
C ALA A 234 -14.03 7.90 -16.60
N GLU A 235 -15.23 8.39 -16.95
CA GLU A 235 -15.86 8.18 -18.26
C GLU A 235 -15.09 8.87 -19.41
N TYR A 236 -14.49 10.02 -19.14
CA TYR A 236 -13.65 10.75 -20.08
C TYR A 236 -12.42 9.92 -20.46
N TYR A 237 -11.76 9.29 -19.47
CA TYR A 237 -10.66 8.37 -19.74
C TYR A 237 -11.11 7.07 -20.45
N LEU A 238 -12.34 6.59 -20.20
CA LEU A 238 -12.90 5.43 -20.91
C LEU A 238 -13.18 5.66 -22.39
N LYS A 239 -13.35 6.92 -22.85
CA LYS A 239 -13.57 7.23 -24.29
C LYS A 239 -12.27 7.40 -25.08
N LEU A 240 -11.12 7.51 -24.42
CA LEU A 240 -9.83 7.75 -25.07
C LEU A 240 -9.02 6.47 -25.32
N TYR A 241 -9.54 5.30 -24.93
CA TYR A 241 -8.96 3.98 -25.20
C TYR A 241 -9.99 3.05 -25.85
#